data_AF-A0A9E5BZ41-F1
#
_entry.id   AF-A0A9E5BZ41-F1
#
_cell.length_a   1.000
_cell.length_b   1.000
_cell.length_c   1.000
_cell.angle_alpha   90.00
_cell.angle_beta   90.00
_cell.angle_gamma   90.00
#
_symmetry.space_group_name_H-M   'P 1'
#
loop_
_entity.id
_entity.type
_entity.pdbx_description
1 polymer ?
#
loop_
_entity_poly.entity_id
_entity_poly.type
_entity_poly.pdbx_seq_one_letter_code
_entity_poly.pdbx_strand_id
1 'polypeptide(L)'
;MLRLAFLTIALGASLAAMLAVMAASADADSTPSPRSAAYELTIVELAGESTQTPPSGTPEATPTPSPTLPAGSIVVEKLIRILGTDNAALWPPGPGWEMRLFAGLGCQGDPLMTDVTGENGRVTFAVPPGEYSMAEVMQEGWERTSETSCQDGIAPPGERLTRTFVNRRIRNGDVNGDGLTNAIDSVLLLQISAGLLPRDALPEVDRGDVNDDGEINSLDAALVLQFEAGLIDSLPTGTS
;
A
#
# COMPACT_ATOMS: atom_id res chain seq x y z
N MET A 1 -48.24 11.82 49.01
CA MET A 1 -48.49 12.90 48.03
C MET A 1 -47.31 12.89 47.07
N LEU A 2 -47.37 12.15 45.94
CA LEU A 2 -47.73 12.63 44.58
C LEU A 2 -46.86 13.85 44.16
N ARG A 3 -46.06 13.89 43.08
CA ARG A 3 -46.11 13.26 41.74
C ARG A 3 -44.71 13.19 41.10
N LEU A 4 -44.49 12.14 40.30
CA LEU A 4 -43.51 12.07 39.20
C LEU A 4 -43.80 13.15 38.14
N ALA A 5 -42.75 13.76 37.57
CA ALA A 5 -42.83 14.49 36.31
C ALA A 5 -41.78 13.91 35.34
N PHE A 6 -42.28 13.15 34.37
CA PHE A 6 -41.53 12.70 33.19
C PHE A 6 -41.32 13.90 32.26
N LEU A 7 -40.08 14.09 31.81
CA LEU A 7 -39.73 15.04 30.75
C LEU A 7 -39.64 14.28 29.43
N THR A 8 -40.68 14.38 28.61
CA THR A 8 -40.69 13.96 27.20
C THR A 8 -40.09 15.07 26.34
N ILE A 9 -38.95 14.82 25.70
CA ILE A 9 -38.44 15.67 24.62
C ILE A 9 -38.74 14.96 23.29
N ALA A 10 -39.53 15.65 22.48
CA ALA A 10 -39.91 15.26 21.13
C ALA A 10 -38.72 15.43 20.17
N LEU A 11 -38.36 14.36 19.45
CA LEU A 11 -37.57 14.48 18.22
C LEU A 11 -38.53 14.62 17.03
N GLY A 12 -38.50 15.80 16.42
CA GLY A 12 -39.17 16.10 15.15
C GLY A 12 -38.41 15.52 13.96
N ALA A 13 -39.17 14.95 13.03
CA ALA A 13 -38.71 14.43 11.75
C ALA A 13 -38.74 15.52 10.65
N SER A 14 -37.78 15.47 9.71
CA SER A 14 -37.91 15.85 8.28
C SER A 14 -36.58 15.49 7.58
N LEU A 15 -36.47 14.41 6.80
CA LEU A 15 -36.91 14.18 5.41
C LEU A 15 -36.11 14.95 4.33
N ALA A 16 -35.19 14.25 3.65
CA ALA A 16 -34.84 14.33 2.22
C ALA A 16 -33.70 13.32 1.94
N ALA A 17 -33.97 12.13 1.40
CA ALA A 17 -33.98 11.80 -0.04
C ALA A 17 -32.65 11.14 -0.49
N MET A 18 -32.68 9.83 -0.78
CA MET A 18 -32.26 9.34 -2.09
C MET A 18 -32.87 7.96 -2.35
N LEU A 19 -33.47 7.85 -3.51
CA LEU A 19 -34.24 6.75 -4.09
C LEU A 19 -33.29 5.87 -4.91
N ALA A 20 -33.37 4.53 -4.74
CA ALA A 20 -33.38 3.50 -5.79
C ALA A 20 -32.81 2.14 -5.31
N VAL A 21 -33.68 1.24 -4.85
CA VAL A 21 -33.47 -0.21 -4.97
C VAL A 21 -34.79 -0.82 -5.42
N MET A 22 -34.82 -1.33 -6.64
CA MET A 22 -35.88 -2.22 -7.15
C MET A 22 -35.20 -3.28 -8.01
N ALA A 23 -35.14 -4.51 -7.49
CA ALA A 23 -35.28 -5.71 -8.29
C ALA A 23 -35.85 -6.81 -7.38
N ALA A 24 -37.02 -7.30 -7.78
CA ALA A 24 -37.90 -8.17 -7.03
C ALA A 24 -37.30 -9.57 -6.79
N SER A 25 -37.57 -10.11 -5.61
CA SER A 25 -37.48 -11.53 -5.31
C SER A 25 -38.74 -12.24 -5.80
N ALA A 26 -38.58 -13.26 -6.64
CA ALA A 26 -39.58 -14.29 -6.84
C ALA A 26 -38.90 -15.66 -6.70
N ASP A 27 -39.30 -16.33 -5.61
CA ASP A 27 -39.50 -17.76 -5.42
C ASP A 27 -38.42 -18.77 -5.82
N ALA A 28 -37.99 -19.52 -4.80
CA ALA A 28 -37.19 -20.73 -4.88
C ALA A 28 -38.06 -21.94 -5.26
N ASP A 29 -37.59 -22.77 -6.21
CA ASP A 29 -37.84 -24.22 -6.17
C ASP A 29 -36.85 -25.02 -7.05
N SER A 30 -36.42 -26.17 -6.52
CA SER A 30 -35.93 -27.39 -7.19
C SER A 30 -34.54 -27.48 -7.88
N THR A 31 -33.58 -28.01 -7.11
CA THR A 31 -32.61 -29.11 -7.41
C THR A 31 -31.55 -29.03 -8.54
N PRO A 32 -30.34 -29.60 -8.34
CA PRO A 32 -29.22 -29.53 -9.29
C PRO A 32 -29.17 -30.74 -10.23
N SER A 33 -28.66 -30.55 -11.46
CA SER A 33 -28.23 -31.65 -12.33
C SER A 33 -26.90 -31.31 -13.02
N PRO A 34 -25.88 -32.18 -12.94
CA PRO A 34 -24.66 -32.04 -13.72
C PRO A 34 -24.80 -32.83 -15.03
N ARG A 35 -24.51 -32.20 -16.18
CA ARG A 35 -24.27 -32.94 -17.42
C ARG A 35 -22.85 -32.70 -17.90
N SER A 36 -22.01 -33.67 -17.52
CA SER A 36 -20.95 -34.18 -18.37
C SER A 36 -21.58 -34.67 -19.68
N ALA A 37 -21.06 -34.20 -20.81
CA ALA A 37 -21.28 -34.83 -22.10
C ALA A 37 -19.90 -35.02 -22.75
N ALA A 38 -19.41 -36.25 -22.66
CA ALA A 38 -18.38 -36.78 -23.51
C ALA A 38 -18.88 -36.74 -24.97
N TYR A 39 -18.05 -36.24 -25.88
CA TYR A 39 -18.27 -36.38 -27.31
C TYR A 39 -17.62 -37.69 -27.78
N GLU A 40 -18.42 -38.60 -28.32
CA GLU A 40 -17.94 -39.83 -28.98
C GLU A 40 -17.33 -39.52 -30.36
N LEU A 41 -16.24 -40.22 -30.67
CA LEU A 41 -15.71 -40.38 -32.02
C LEU A 41 -16.60 -41.34 -32.81
N THR A 42 -17.02 -40.93 -34.00
CA THR A 42 -17.45 -41.87 -35.05
C THR A 42 -16.74 -41.52 -36.35
N ILE A 43 -15.81 -42.39 -36.74
CA ILE A 43 -15.19 -42.42 -38.07
C ILE A 43 -16.15 -43.18 -39.00
N VAL A 44 -16.56 -42.55 -40.10
CA VAL A 44 -17.02 -43.25 -41.30
C VAL A 44 -16.34 -42.61 -42.50
N GLU A 45 -15.35 -43.32 -43.01
CA GLU A 45 -14.75 -43.10 -44.31
C GLU A 45 -15.54 -43.92 -45.35
N LEU A 46 -15.83 -43.36 -46.52
CA LEU A 46 -15.50 -43.94 -47.84
C LEU A 46 -16.16 -43.16 -48.99
N ALA A 47 -15.28 -42.76 -49.94
CA ALA A 47 -15.42 -42.61 -51.40
C ALA A 47 -16.69 -41.92 -51.95
N GLY A 48 -16.64 -40.94 -52.85
CA GLY A 48 -15.62 -40.49 -53.79
C GLY A 48 -16.39 -39.98 -55.01
N GLU A 49 -16.07 -38.80 -55.54
CA GLU A 49 -16.33 -38.45 -56.94
C GLU A 49 -15.52 -37.19 -57.27
N SER A 50 -14.71 -37.31 -58.31
CA SER A 50 -13.81 -36.28 -58.82
C SER A 50 -14.58 -35.24 -59.61
N THR A 51 -14.39 -33.95 -59.29
CA THR A 51 -14.38 -32.90 -60.30
C THR A 51 -13.19 -31.99 -60.05
N GLN A 52 -12.31 -31.96 -61.04
CA GLN A 52 -11.05 -31.22 -61.06
C GLN A 52 -11.34 -29.73 -61.29
N THR A 53 -11.11 -28.90 -60.28
CA THR A 53 -10.94 -27.44 -60.43
C THR A 53 -9.45 -27.10 -60.51
N PRO A 54 -9.07 -26.04 -61.24
CA PRO A 54 -7.67 -25.71 -61.52
C PRO A 54 -6.93 -25.29 -60.24
N PRO A 55 -5.59 -25.44 -60.14
CA PRO A 55 -4.85 -25.00 -58.98
C PRO A 55 -4.81 -23.47 -58.97
N SER A 56 -5.76 -22.86 -58.29
CA SER A 56 -5.59 -21.49 -57.80
C SER A 56 -4.76 -21.59 -56.54
N GLY A 57 -3.42 -21.56 -56.72
CA GLY A 57 -2.51 -21.32 -55.61
C GLY A 57 -2.87 -19.99 -55.00
N THR A 58 -3.66 -20.04 -53.93
CA THR A 58 -3.76 -18.92 -53.00
C THR A 58 -2.36 -18.81 -52.41
N PRO A 59 -1.62 -17.69 -52.59
CA PRO A 59 -0.40 -17.52 -51.82
C PRO A 59 -0.82 -17.62 -50.36
N GLU A 60 -0.33 -18.65 -49.68
CA GLU A 60 -0.39 -18.76 -48.23
C GLU A 60 0.07 -17.40 -47.71
N ALA A 61 -0.85 -16.68 -47.06
CA ALA A 61 -0.53 -15.38 -46.52
C ALA A 61 0.61 -15.61 -45.53
N THR A 62 1.83 -15.20 -45.92
CA THR A 62 2.97 -15.09 -45.02
C THR A 62 2.44 -14.46 -43.73
N PRO A 63 2.63 -15.06 -42.54
CA PRO A 63 2.12 -14.48 -41.31
C PRO A 63 2.68 -13.06 -41.22
N THR A 64 1.82 -12.06 -41.39
CA THR A 64 2.18 -10.67 -41.17
C THR A 64 2.70 -10.61 -39.74
N PRO A 65 3.95 -10.18 -39.49
CA PRO A 65 4.46 -10.09 -38.13
C PRO A 65 3.50 -9.23 -37.32
N SER A 66 2.93 -9.83 -36.27
CA SER A 66 2.06 -9.10 -35.35
C SER A 66 2.85 -7.90 -34.81
N PRO A 67 2.31 -6.68 -34.84
CA PRO A 67 3.07 -5.51 -34.44
C PRO A 67 3.58 -5.70 -33.01
N THR A 68 4.91 -5.75 -32.84
CA THR A 68 5.51 -5.84 -31.51
C THR A 68 5.34 -4.49 -30.84
N LEU A 69 4.54 -4.44 -29.79
CA LEU A 69 4.32 -3.22 -29.02
C LEU A 69 5.65 -2.76 -28.37
N PRO A 70 5.96 -1.46 -28.37
CA PRO A 70 7.18 -0.96 -27.76
C PRO A 70 7.17 -1.22 -26.25
N ALA A 71 8.34 -1.55 -25.69
CA ALA A 71 8.50 -1.70 -24.24
C ALA A 71 8.20 -0.37 -23.53
N GLY A 72 7.47 -0.45 -22.42
CA GLY A 72 7.23 0.66 -21.51
C GLY A 72 8.29 0.74 -20.42
N SER A 73 8.08 1.68 -19.49
CA SER A 73 8.89 1.80 -18.28
C SER A 73 8.02 1.91 -17.04
N ILE A 74 8.45 1.28 -15.95
CA ILE A 74 7.90 1.50 -14.62
C ILE A 74 8.94 2.26 -13.81
N VAL A 75 8.57 3.43 -13.32
CA VAL A 75 9.37 4.22 -12.39
C VAL A 75 8.79 4.07 -11.01
N VAL A 76 9.59 3.56 -10.08
CA VAL A 76 9.25 3.59 -8.67
C VAL A 76 10.00 4.75 -8.04
N GLU A 77 9.26 5.66 -7.43
CA GLU A 77 9.76 6.80 -6.69
C GLU A 77 9.64 6.55 -5.19
N LYS A 78 10.70 6.85 -4.47
CA LYS A 78 10.76 6.82 -3.02
C LYS A 78 10.91 8.23 -2.50
N LEU A 79 10.00 8.63 -1.62
CA LEU A 79 10.05 9.90 -0.92
C LEU A 79 10.13 9.69 0.58
N ILE A 80 10.79 10.63 1.26
CA ILE A 80 10.82 10.70 2.71
C ILE A 80 9.87 11.80 3.17
N ARG A 81 8.84 11.43 3.94
CA ARG A 81 7.87 12.38 4.48
C ARG A 81 8.55 13.30 5.49
N ILE A 82 8.37 14.60 5.30
CA ILE A 82 8.71 15.62 6.30
C ILE A 82 7.46 15.88 7.15
N LEU A 83 7.59 15.76 8.47
CA LEU A 83 6.50 16.07 9.40
C LEU A 83 6.34 17.58 9.55
N GLY A 84 5.11 18.02 9.86
CA GLY A 84 4.73 19.45 9.85
C GLY A 84 4.39 20.02 8.46
N THR A 85 4.40 19.21 7.40
CA THR A 85 3.91 19.63 6.06
C THR A 85 3.25 18.49 5.29
N ASP A 86 2.08 18.76 4.70
CA ASP A 86 1.41 17.86 3.77
C ASP A 86 1.76 18.15 2.30
N ASN A 87 2.66 19.12 2.05
CA ASN A 87 3.10 19.44 0.70
C ASN A 87 4.16 18.43 0.22
N ALA A 88 3.69 17.41 -0.49
CA ALA A 88 4.54 16.34 -1.03
C ALA A 88 5.66 16.84 -1.97
N ALA A 89 5.54 18.03 -2.56
CA ALA A 89 6.59 18.61 -3.40
C ALA A 89 7.87 18.98 -2.62
N LEU A 90 7.78 19.05 -1.28
CA LEU A 90 8.91 19.32 -0.39
C LEU A 90 9.59 18.05 0.13
N TRP A 91 9.01 16.88 -0.12
CA TRP A 91 9.54 15.63 0.42
C TRP A 91 10.80 15.21 -0.34
N PRO A 92 11.94 15.02 0.34
CA PRO A 92 13.19 14.67 -0.32
C PRO A 92 13.15 13.23 -0.86
N PRO A 93 14.02 12.93 -1.86
CA PRO A 93 14.19 11.57 -2.34
C PRO A 93 14.70 10.64 -1.23
N GLY A 94 14.26 9.38 -1.25
CA GLY A 94 14.79 8.32 -0.40
C GLY A 94 15.75 7.40 -1.16
N PRO A 95 17.07 7.65 -1.15
CA PRO A 95 18.06 6.75 -1.74
C PRO A 95 18.23 5.47 -0.91
N GLY A 96 18.74 4.41 -1.52
CA GLY A 96 19.13 3.18 -0.83
C GLY A 96 17.97 2.24 -0.49
N TRP A 97 16.77 2.45 -1.04
CA TRP A 97 15.61 1.60 -0.80
C TRP A 97 15.51 0.48 -1.83
N GLU A 98 15.49 -0.77 -1.35
CA GLU A 98 15.25 -1.92 -2.21
C GLU A 98 13.78 -1.94 -2.67
N MET A 99 13.60 -1.98 -3.98
CA MET A 99 12.32 -2.01 -4.68
C MET A 99 12.20 -3.30 -5.48
N ARG A 100 11.06 -3.96 -5.35
CA ARG A 100 10.75 -5.23 -5.99
C ARG A 100 9.62 -5.07 -6.99
N LEU A 101 9.81 -5.60 -8.18
CA LEU A 101 8.80 -5.66 -9.23
C LEU A 101 8.32 -7.10 -9.39
N PHE A 102 7.01 -7.30 -9.48
CA PHE A 102 6.37 -8.61 -9.65
C PHE A 102 5.54 -8.62 -10.95
N ALA A 103 5.41 -9.81 -11.55
CA ALA A 103 4.46 -10.05 -12.63
C ALA A 103 3.04 -10.09 -12.08
N GLY A 104 2.09 -9.45 -12.76
CA GLY A 104 0.70 -9.42 -12.32
C GLY A 104 0.50 -8.58 -11.05
N LEU A 105 -0.67 -8.71 -10.45
CA LEU A 105 -1.12 -7.86 -9.35
C LEU A 105 -0.88 -8.48 -7.97
N GLY A 106 -0.78 -7.65 -6.94
CA GLY A 106 -0.76 -8.07 -5.54
C GLY A 106 0.58 -8.54 -4.97
N CYS A 107 1.70 -8.32 -5.67
CA CYS A 107 3.06 -8.61 -5.19
C CYS A 107 3.23 -10.05 -4.69
N GLN A 108 2.75 -11.02 -5.45
CA GLN A 108 2.79 -12.44 -5.11
C GLN A 108 3.93 -13.15 -5.83
N GLY A 109 4.49 -14.19 -5.21
CA GLY A 109 5.55 -15.01 -5.77
C GLY A 109 6.93 -14.34 -5.73
N ASP A 110 7.84 -14.82 -6.57
CA ASP A 110 9.20 -14.29 -6.66
C ASP A 110 9.23 -12.98 -7.48
N PRO A 111 10.03 -11.97 -7.07
CA PRO A 111 10.17 -10.75 -7.84
C PRO A 111 10.83 -11.01 -9.19
N LEU A 112 10.27 -10.41 -10.25
CA LEU A 112 10.87 -10.40 -11.59
C LEU A 112 12.20 -9.66 -11.59
N MET A 113 12.23 -8.51 -10.91
CA MET A 113 13.39 -7.64 -10.81
C MET A 113 13.43 -7.03 -9.41
N THR A 114 14.65 -6.78 -8.93
CA THR A 114 14.92 -6.08 -7.68
C THR A 114 16.07 -5.13 -7.93
N ASP A 115 15.93 -3.89 -7.47
CA ASP A 115 16.96 -2.88 -7.60
C ASP A 115 16.77 -1.82 -6.50
N VAL A 116 17.76 -0.96 -6.31
CA VAL A 116 17.85 -0.02 -5.20
C VAL A 116 17.71 1.42 -5.73
N THR A 117 16.93 2.25 -5.04
CA THR A 117 16.78 3.66 -5.43
C THR A 117 18.11 4.42 -5.36
N GLY A 118 18.41 5.19 -6.40
CA GLY A 118 19.58 6.08 -6.43
C GLY A 118 19.38 7.37 -5.63
N GLU A 119 20.34 8.30 -5.69
CA GLU A 119 20.30 9.62 -5.03
C GLU A 119 19.05 10.46 -5.35
N ASN A 120 18.46 10.24 -6.51
CA ASN A 120 17.20 10.88 -6.92
C ASN A 120 15.95 10.17 -6.36
N GLY A 121 16.12 9.15 -5.52
CA GLY A 121 15.05 8.38 -4.89
C GLY A 121 14.29 7.51 -5.89
N ARG A 122 14.86 7.18 -7.05
CA ARG A 122 14.12 6.47 -8.11
C ARG A 122 14.87 5.23 -8.60
N VAL A 123 14.08 4.28 -9.06
CA VAL A 123 14.49 3.14 -9.87
C VAL A 123 13.60 3.08 -11.11
N THR A 124 14.16 2.65 -12.25
CA THR A 124 13.41 2.50 -13.50
C THR A 124 13.57 1.09 -14.05
N PHE A 125 12.45 0.40 -14.24
CA PHE A 125 12.38 -0.92 -14.85
C PHE A 125 11.88 -0.80 -16.30
N ALA A 126 12.60 -1.40 -17.25
CA ALA A 126 12.12 -1.55 -18.62
C ALA A 126 11.32 -2.84 -18.75
N VAL A 127 10.07 -2.76 -19.19
CA VAL A 127 9.15 -3.91 -19.21
C VAL A 127 8.27 -3.92 -20.47
N PRO A 128 7.89 -5.10 -20.97
CA PRO A 128 6.80 -5.21 -21.93
C PRO A 128 5.48 -4.67 -21.35
N PRO A 129 4.53 -4.25 -22.20
CA PRO A 129 3.21 -3.85 -21.72
C PRO A 129 2.51 -4.99 -20.99
N GLY A 130 1.84 -4.69 -19.89
CA GLY A 130 1.19 -5.71 -19.07
C GLY A 130 0.86 -5.26 -17.65
N GLU A 131 0.35 -6.19 -16.85
CA GLU A 131 0.04 -5.99 -15.44
C GLU A 131 1.26 -6.28 -14.56
N TYR A 132 1.51 -5.40 -13.61
CA TYR A 132 2.62 -5.48 -12.67
C TYR A 132 2.20 -4.96 -11.31
N SER A 133 2.99 -5.33 -10.31
CA SER A 133 2.87 -4.82 -8.96
C SER A 133 4.24 -4.59 -8.36
N MET A 134 4.34 -3.61 -7.48
CA MET A 134 5.60 -3.16 -6.90
C MET A 134 5.50 -3.16 -5.39
N ALA A 135 6.57 -3.56 -4.72
CA ALA A 135 6.70 -3.46 -3.27
C ALA A 135 8.06 -2.87 -2.89
N GLU A 136 8.07 -2.16 -1.77
CA GLU A 136 9.31 -1.78 -1.10
C GLU A 136 9.68 -2.79 -0.01
N VAL A 137 10.97 -2.92 0.27
CA VAL A 137 11.44 -3.60 1.49
C VAL A 137 11.60 -2.58 2.60
N MET A 138 10.89 -2.79 3.71
CA MET A 138 10.99 -1.93 4.89
C MET A 138 12.38 -2.00 5.53
N GLN A 139 12.92 -0.83 5.89
CA GLN A 139 14.17 -0.69 6.61
C GLN A 139 13.91 -0.46 8.11
N GLU A 140 14.86 -0.89 8.94
CA GLU A 140 14.85 -0.61 10.38
C GLU A 140 14.88 0.89 10.66
N GLY A 141 14.14 1.34 11.68
CA GLY A 141 14.03 2.76 12.02
C GLY A 141 13.22 3.58 11.02
N TRP A 142 12.44 2.93 10.15
CA TRP A 142 11.52 3.56 9.22
C TRP A 142 10.12 2.99 9.35
N GLU A 143 9.13 3.82 9.07
CA GLU A 143 7.74 3.40 8.98
C GLU A 143 7.12 3.86 7.68
N ARG A 144 6.23 3.03 7.16
CA ARG A 144 5.53 3.27 5.91
C ARG A 144 4.37 4.23 6.15
N THR A 145 4.27 5.23 5.28
CA THR A 145 3.17 6.21 5.27
C THR A 145 2.38 6.22 3.97
N SER A 146 2.84 5.52 2.93
CA SER A 146 2.01 5.18 1.76
C SER A 146 0.82 4.31 2.21
N GLU A 147 -0.27 4.28 1.44
CA GLU A 147 -1.50 3.58 1.83
C GLU A 147 -1.32 2.05 1.90
N THR A 148 -0.54 1.49 0.99
CA THR A 148 -0.31 0.05 0.85
C THR A 148 1.19 -0.26 0.68
N SER A 149 1.61 -1.44 1.17
CA SER A 149 2.95 -1.99 0.95
C SER A 149 3.14 -2.57 -0.46
N CYS A 150 2.04 -2.81 -1.20
CA CYS A 150 2.04 -3.31 -2.57
C CYS A 150 1.19 -2.39 -3.45
N GLN A 151 1.78 -1.87 -4.53
CA GLN A 151 1.10 -0.98 -5.48
C GLN A 151 1.00 -1.64 -6.86
N ASP A 152 -0.23 -1.79 -7.32
CA ASP A 152 -0.57 -2.39 -8.61
C ASP A 152 -0.52 -1.35 -9.75
N GLY A 153 -0.30 -1.83 -10.97
CA GLY A 153 -0.46 -1.00 -12.17
C GLY A 153 -0.29 -1.74 -13.49
N ILE A 154 -0.73 -1.08 -14.55
CA ILE A 154 -0.62 -1.57 -15.93
C ILE A 154 0.43 -0.73 -16.63
N ALA A 155 1.51 -1.36 -17.11
CA ALA A 155 2.54 -0.70 -17.90
C ALA A 155 2.04 -0.51 -19.34
N PRO A 156 1.88 0.73 -19.83
CA PRO A 156 1.46 0.99 -21.20
C PRO A 156 2.60 0.77 -22.22
N PRO A 157 2.28 0.48 -23.50
CA PRO A 157 3.25 0.42 -24.59
C PRO A 157 4.03 1.72 -24.82
N GLY A 158 5.35 1.66 -24.76
CA GLY A 158 6.24 2.80 -25.06
C GLY A 158 6.15 3.97 -24.08
N GLU A 159 5.36 3.83 -23.02
CA GLU A 159 5.02 4.90 -22.09
C GLU A 159 5.50 4.57 -20.67
N ARG A 160 5.34 5.53 -19.74
CA ARG A 160 5.82 5.41 -18.36
C ARG A 160 4.66 5.28 -17.38
N LEU A 161 4.72 4.25 -16.53
CA LEU A 161 3.96 4.13 -15.31
C LEU A 161 4.80 4.62 -14.12
N THR A 162 4.25 5.46 -13.25
CA THR A 162 4.93 5.88 -12.01
C THR A 162 4.14 5.42 -10.78
N ARG A 163 4.85 4.93 -9.76
CA ARG A 163 4.32 4.69 -8.41
C ARG A 163 5.24 5.28 -7.36
N THR A 164 4.66 5.73 -6.25
CA THR A 164 5.39 6.45 -5.20
C THR A 164 5.19 5.75 -3.87
N PHE A 165 6.30 5.38 -3.23
CA PHE A 165 6.34 4.89 -1.86
C PHE A 165 6.86 6.00 -0.95
N VAL A 166 6.26 6.13 0.24
CA VAL A 166 6.53 7.25 1.14
C VAL A 166 6.69 6.74 2.55
N ASN A 167 7.81 7.06 3.19
CA ASN A 167 8.10 6.63 4.56
C ASN A 167 8.56 7.82 5.39
N ARG A 168 8.39 7.73 6.71
CA ARG A 168 9.03 8.65 7.66
C ARG A 168 10.02 7.88 8.54
N ARG A 169 11.03 8.59 9.00
CA ARG A 169 12.02 8.03 9.94
C ARG A 169 11.37 7.93 11.32
N ILE A 170 11.50 6.78 11.96
CA ILE A 170 11.15 6.60 13.37
C ILE A 170 12.25 7.25 14.19
N ARG A 171 11.86 8.04 15.19
CA ARG A 171 12.79 8.62 16.15
C ARG A 171 12.42 8.18 17.55
N ASN A 172 13.36 7.52 18.23
CA ASN A 172 13.20 7.22 19.64
C ASN A 172 13.02 8.54 20.42
N GLY A 173 12.12 8.57 21.39
CA GLY A 173 11.81 9.77 22.17
C GLY A 173 10.98 10.86 21.48
N ASP A 174 10.63 10.75 20.19
CA ASP A 174 9.71 11.69 19.52
C ASP A 174 8.26 11.28 19.85
N VAL A 175 7.73 11.80 20.96
CA VAL A 175 6.42 11.40 21.49
C VAL A 175 5.29 12.22 20.91
N ASN A 176 5.58 13.45 20.46
CA ASN A 176 4.58 14.33 19.84
C ASN A 176 4.41 14.06 18.33
N GLY A 177 5.30 13.27 17.73
CA GLY A 177 5.25 12.89 16.32
C GLY A 177 5.61 14.02 15.36
N ASP A 178 6.38 15.02 15.82
CA ASP A 178 6.81 16.16 14.99
C ASP A 178 8.07 15.86 14.16
N GLY A 179 8.69 14.71 14.39
CA GLY A 179 9.82 14.24 13.61
C GLY A 179 11.15 14.78 14.12
N LEU A 180 11.18 15.31 15.34
CA LEU A 180 12.36 15.71 16.09
C LEU A 180 12.31 15.05 17.47
N THR A 181 13.48 14.76 18.04
CA THR A 181 13.60 14.29 19.42
C THR A 181 14.28 15.42 20.19
N ASN A 182 13.55 16.17 21.00
CA ASN A 182 14.05 17.40 21.64
C ASN A 182 13.39 17.70 23.01
N ALA A 183 13.64 18.89 23.56
CA ALA A 183 13.14 19.31 24.87
C ALA A 183 11.62 19.31 24.96
N ILE A 184 10.91 19.48 23.85
CA ILE A 184 9.45 19.42 23.82
C ILE A 184 8.99 18.02 24.23
N ASP A 185 9.56 16.98 23.64
CA ASP A 185 9.27 15.59 24.01
C ASP A 185 9.62 15.31 25.47
N SER A 186 10.76 15.82 25.94
CA SER A 186 11.18 15.69 27.33
C SER A 186 10.15 16.28 28.30
N VAL A 187 9.63 17.47 28.00
CA VAL A 187 8.60 18.11 28.81
C VAL A 187 7.30 17.32 28.78
N LEU A 188 6.92 16.76 27.64
CA LEU A 188 5.72 15.92 27.52
C LEU A 188 5.84 14.61 28.33
N LEU A 189 7.01 13.97 28.31
CA LEU A 189 7.33 12.81 29.16
C LEU A 189 7.24 13.16 30.65
N LEU A 190 7.79 14.30 31.07
CA LEU A 190 7.68 14.78 32.46
C LEU A 190 6.22 15.05 32.85
N GLN A 191 5.41 15.61 31.95
CA GLN A 191 3.99 15.83 32.21
C GLN A 191 3.22 14.52 32.36
N ILE A 192 3.55 13.49 31.57
CA ILE A 192 3.01 12.14 31.73
C ILE A 192 3.40 11.56 33.09
N SER A 193 4.70 11.59 33.42
CA SER A 193 5.22 11.06 34.69
C SER A 193 4.60 11.75 35.91
N ALA A 194 4.30 13.05 35.80
CA ALA A 194 3.62 13.82 36.84
C ALA A 194 2.09 13.62 36.88
N GLY A 195 1.51 12.84 35.97
CA GLY A 195 0.06 12.64 35.85
C GLY A 195 -0.71 13.88 35.37
N LEU A 196 -0.01 14.83 34.75
CA LEU A 196 -0.58 16.08 34.21
C LEU A 196 -1.08 15.92 32.77
N LEU A 197 -0.54 14.94 32.05
CA LEU A 197 -0.94 14.60 30.69
C LEU A 197 -1.24 13.09 30.63
N PRO A 198 -2.41 12.66 30.13
CA PRO A 198 -2.68 11.24 29.98
C PRO A 198 -1.88 10.69 28.78
N ARG A 199 -1.47 9.42 28.87
CA ARG A 199 -0.58 8.80 27.87
C ARG A 199 -1.17 8.79 26.46
N ASP A 200 -2.49 8.63 26.34
CA ASP A 200 -3.23 8.60 25.07
C ASP A 200 -3.38 9.98 24.40
N ALA A 201 -2.95 11.07 25.05
CA ALA A 201 -2.95 12.39 24.44
C ALA A 201 -1.84 12.60 23.40
N LEU A 202 -0.83 11.73 23.39
CA LEU A 202 0.31 11.83 22.48
C LEU A 202 0.26 10.74 21.41
N PRO A 203 0.47 11.09 20.13
CA PRO A 203 0.32 10.14 19.03
C PRO A 203 1.38 9.03 19.03
N GLU A 204 2.57 9.29 19.60
CA GLU A 204 3.72 8.39 19.55
C GLU A 204 4.26 8.09 20.96
N VAL A 205 3.37 8.07 21.97
CA VAL A 205 3.77 7.90 23.38
C VAL A 205 4.62 6.66 23.64
N ASP A 206 4.43 5.60 22.87
CA ASP A 206 5.16 4.34 23.03
C ASP A 206 6.67 4.47 22.71
N ARG A 207 7.07 5.56 22.04
CA ARG A 207 8.49 5.91 21.81
C ARG A 207 9.12 6.63 23.01
N GLY A 208 8.33 6.88 24.04
CA GLY A 208 8.75 7.64 25.21
C GLY A 208 9.59 6.86 26.20
N ASP A 209 9.60 5.54 26.13
CA ASP A 209 10.49 4.67 26.90
C ASP A 209 11.82 4.56 26.14
N VAL A 210 12.69 5.55 26.34
CA VAL A 210 13.89 5.72 25.49
C VAL A 210 15.07 4.88 25.97
N ASN A 211 14.95 4.19 27.09
CA ASN A 211 15.93 3.20 27.56
C ASN A 211 15.39 1.76 27.50
N ASP A 212 14.16 1.58 27.02
CA ASP A 212 13.41 0.32 26.97
C ASP A 212 13.42 -0.43 28.32
N ASP A 213 13.26 0.30 29.44
CA ASP A 213 13.17 -0.30 30.78
C ASP A 213 11.75 -0.75 31.15
N GLY A 214 10.77 -0.43 30.30
CA GLY A 214 9.36 -0.76 30.44
C GLY A 214 8.53 0.32 31.13
N GLU A 215 9.15 1.39 31.63
CA GLU A 215 8.48 2.46 32.38
C GLU A 215 8.77 3.84 31.82
N ILE A 216 7.77 4.46 31.17
CA ILE A 216 7.85 5.88 30.80
C ILE A 216 7.85 6.77 32.06
N ASN A 217 9.00 7.37 32.37
CA ASN A 217 9.17 8.19 33.57
C ASN A 217 10.18 9.35 33.37
N SER A 218 10.56 10.02 34.46
CA SER A 218 11.49 11.16 34.42
C SER A 218 12.90 10.82 33.93
N LEU A 219 13.29 9.54 33.97
CA LEU A 219 14.57 9.07 33.45
C LEU A 219 14.61 9.19 31.93
N ASP A 220 13.54 8.81 31.23
CA ASP A 220 13.44 8.96 29.79
C ASP A 220 13.53 10.41 29.35
N ALA A 221 12.79 11.28 30.03
CA ALA A 221 12.85 12.70 29.79
C ALA A 221 14.26 13.26 29.97
N ALA A 222 14.98 12.80 30.99
CA ALA A 222 16.36 13.22 31.22
C ALA A 222 17.31 12.71 30.12
N LEU A 223 17.06 11.52 29.55
CA LEU A 223 17.84 10.99 28.43
C LEU A 223 17.59 11.78 27.14
N VAL A 224 16.34 12.16 26.86
CA VAL A 224 16.01 13.04 25.72
C VAL A 224 16.71 14.40 25.85
N LEU A 225 16.69 15.03 27.03
CA LEU A 225 17.43 16.28 27.26
C LEU A 225 18.94 16.11 27.12
N GLN A 226 19.51 15.00 27.60
CA GLN A 226 20.93 14.71 27.42
C GLN A 226 21.30 14.53 25.95
N PHE A 227 20.44 13.86 25.18
CA PHE A 227 20.62 13.67 23.75
C PHE A 227 20.58 14.99 22.99
N GLU A 228 19.56 15.83 23.25
CA GLU A 228 19.46 17.14 22.62
C GLU A 228 20.62 18.07 23.00
N ALA A 229 21.08 18.01 24.25
CA ALA A 229 22.23 18.78 24.73
C ALA A 229 23.58 18.29 24.16
N GLY A 230 23.59 17.16 23.43
CA GLY A 230 24.82 16.53 22.93
C GLY A 230 25.69 15.93 24.03
N LEU A 231 25.11 15.65 25.21
CA LEU A 231 25.80 14.93 26.28
C LEU A 231 25.88 13.42 25.99
N ILE A 232 24.93 12.90 25.20
CA ILE A 232 24.96 11.56 24.61
C ILE A 232 24.69 11.67 23.11
N ASP A 233 25.40 10.86 22.31
CA ASP A 233 25.30 10.90 20.85
C ASP A 233 24.06 10.17 20.31
N SER A 234 23.46 9.30 21.14
CA SER A 234 22.26 8.53 20.80
C SER A 234 21.48 8.19 22.07
N LEU A 235 20.17 8.07 21.92
CA LEU A 235 19.35 7.45 22.96
C LEU A 235 19.69 5.96 23.08
N PRO A 236 19.65 5.39 24.30
CA PRO A 236 19.81 3.96 24.47
C PRO A 236 18.73 3.18 23.69
N THR A 237 19.00 1.92 23.41
CA THR A 237 17.97 0.94 23.06
C THR A 237 18.21 -0.22 24.02
N GLY A 238 17.21 -0.64 24.79
CA GLY A 238 17.37 -1.72 25.74
C GLY A 238 17.74 -2.99 25.02
N THR A 239 18.94 -3.49 25.32
CA THR A 239 19.30 -4.86 24.97
C THR A 239 18.53 -5.77 25.90
N SER A 240 17.35 -6.23 25.48
CA SER A 240 16.72 -7.41 26.08
C SER A 240 17.24 -8.69 25.42
#